data_AF-A0A7L4NQA9-F1
#
_entry.id   AF-A0A7L4NQA9-F1
#
_cell.length_a   1.000
_cell.length_b   1.000
_cell.length_c   1.000
_cell.angle_alpha   90.00
_cell.angle_beta   90.00
_cell.angle_gamma   90.00
#
_symmetry.space_group_name_H-M   'P 1'
#
loop_
_entity.id
_entity.type
_entity.pdbx_description
1 polymer ?
#
loop_
_entity_poly.entity_id
_entity_poly.type
_entity_poly.pdbx_seq_one_letter_code
_entity_poly.pdbx_strand_id
1 'polypeptide(L)'
;MSSPCHTSAVLLVFMAFAVGAGAEQLKESSCDVIGDESSESQMERALLKKLEPLSQIRFNVTVEKGKTENYIYHFRVCREVNSISHDFRGLVQMDKQNGKTTVIGRINETQVFNGSDWIMLIYKGGDSYGRHCSGEKRRAVI
;
A
#
# COMPACT_ATOMS: atom_id res chain seq x y z
N MET A 1 -74.29 8.90 -6.86
CA MET A 1 -73.90 9.59 -8.11
C MET A 1 -73.03 10.78 -7.74
N SER A 2 -71.87 10.89 -8.40
CA SER A 2 -71.01 12.07 -8.55
C SER A 2 -70.29 12.67 -7.33
N SER A 3 -68.96 12.58 -7.36
CA SER A 3 -67.97 13.52 -6.77
C SER A 3 -68.04 14.90 -7.48
N PRO A 4 -67.16 15.92 -7.26
CA PRO A 4 -66.02 16.05 -6.32
C PRO A 4 -65.87 17.44 -5.65
N CYS A 5 -64.71 17.65 -5.01
CA CYS A 5 -63.96 18.91 -4.83
C CYS A 5 -63.96 19.48 -3.41
N HIS A 6 -62.91 19.14 -2.65
CA HIS A 6 -62.10 20.19 -2.04
C HIS A 6 -60.63 19.78 -2.12
N THR A 7 -59.92 20.61 -2.84
CA THR A 7 -58.47 20.69 -2.96
C THR A 7 -57.83 21.04 -1.61
N SER A 8 -56.59 20.57 -1.47
CA SER A 8 -55.49 21.15 -0.69
C SER A 8 -55.05 20.38 0.56
N ALA A 9 -53.73 20.28 0.66
CA ALA A 9 -52.90 19.74 1.74
C ALA A 9 -52.90 18.21 1.80
N VAL A 10 -51.80 17.47 1.63
CA VAL A 10 -50.37 17.77 1.76
C VAL A 10 -49.66 16.76 0.86
N LEU A 11 -48.92 17.25 -0.15
CA LEU A 11 -47.98 16.43 -0.90
C LEU A 11 -46.62 17.11 -0.81
N LEU A 12 -45.58 16.29 -0.62
CA LEU A 12 -44.14 16.59 -0.69
C LEU A 12 -43.48 17.05 0.61
N VAL A 13 -43.17 16.06 1.47
CA VAL A 13 -41.91 16.05 2.21
C VAL A 13 -41.23 14.70 1.97
N PHE A 14 -40.59 14.56 0.81
CA PHE A 14 -39.55 13.56 0.59
C PHE A 14 -38.32 14.31 0.08
N MET A 15 -37.64 15.01 1.00
CA MET A 15 -36.36 15.65 0.75
C MET A 15 -35.31 15.00 1.64
N ALA A 16 -34.30 14.45 0.97
CA ALA A 16 -32.99 14.07 1.46
C ALA A 16 -32.91 12.86 2.41
N PHE A 17 -33.05 11.65 1.86
CA PHE A 17 -32.04 10.62 2.17
C PHE A 17 -30.82 10.92 1.31
N ALA A 18 -29.98 11.83 1.81
CA ALA A 18 -28.66 12.02 1.26
C ALA A 18 -27.94 10.67 1.28
N VAL A 19 -27.35 10.36 0.14
CA VAL A 19 -26.58 9.15 -0.14
C VAL A 19 -25.42 9.07 0.85
N GLY A 20 -25.67 8.45 2.00
CA GLY A 20 -24.65 7.96 2.91
C GLY A 20 -24.14 6.60 2.43
N ALA A 21 -23.81 6.48 1.13
CA ALA A 21 -22.81 5.51 0.74
C ALA A 21 -21.49 6.09 1.26
N GLY A 22 -21.25 5.93 2.56
CA GLY A 22 -19.89 6.05 3.08
C GLY A 22 -19.06 5.19 2.16
N ALA A 23 -18.14 5.82 1.42
CA ALA A 23 -17.12 5.07 0.72
C ALA A 23 -16.57 4.12 1.77
N GLU A 24 -16.79 2.81 1.59
CA GLU A 24 -16.08 1.83 2.38
C GLU A 24 -14.62 2.16 2.13
N GLN A 25 -14.01 2.83 3.09
CA GLN A 25 -12.63 3.22 3.02
C GLN A 25 -11.90 1.89 3.15
N LEU A 26 -11.68 1.23 2.01
CA LEU A 26 -10.92 0.00 1.87
C LEU A 26 -9.69 0.20 2.76
N LYS A 27 -9.68 -0.49 3.90
CA LYS A 27 -8.66 -0.33 4.91
C LYS A 27 -7.36 -0.78 4.27
N GLU A 28 -6.59 0.18 3.76
CA GLU A 28 -5.38 -0.10 3.02
C GLU A 28 -4.37 -0.76 3.97
N SER A 29 -3.76 -1.87 3.53
CA SER A 29 -2.77 -2.61 4.31
C SER A 29 -1.63 -1.69 4.75
N SER A 30 -1.19 -1.83 6.00
CA SER A 30 -0.06 -1.09 6.59
C SER A 30 1.13 -2.00 6.82
N CYS A 31 2.28 -1.42 7.20
CA CYS A 31 3.43 -2.20 7.65
C CYS A 31 3.09 -3.08 8.87
N ASP A 32 3.64 -4.28 8.88
CA ASP A 32 3.65 -5.21 10.00
C ASP A 32 5.11 -5.49 10.42
N VAL A 33 5.42 -5.31 11.71
CA VAL A 33 6.77 -5.52 12.24
C VAL A 33 6.93 -6.99 12.56
N ILE A 34 8.10 -7.56 12.25
CA ILE A 34 8.35 -8.98 12.51
C ILE A 34 8.34 -9.26 14.02
N GLY A 35 7.37 -10.04 14.47
CA GLY A 35 7.16 -10.43 15.86
C GLY A 35 5.70 -10.80 16.09
N ASP A 36 5.36 -11.32 17.27
CA ASP A 36 3.96 -11.29 17.72
C ASP A 36 3.66 -9.93 18.36
N GLU A 37 2.37 -9.58 18.52
CA GLU A 37 1.98 -8.27 19.05
C GLU A 37 2.62 -7.98 20.43
N SER A 38 2.93 -9.02 21.20
CA SER A 38 3.56 -8.93 22.53
C SER A 38 5.09 -8.77 22.51
N SER A 39 5.74 -9.04 21.37
CA SER A 39 7.20 -8.99 21.18
C SER A 39 7.65 -7.94 20.18
N GLU A 40 6.72 -7.29 19.47
CA GLU A 40 7.04 -6.18 18.57
C GLU A 40 7.75 -5.04 19.29
N SER A 41 8.80 -4.52 18.65
CA SER A 41 9.60 -3.43 19.18
C SER A 41 8.82 -2.11 19.18
N GLN A 42 8.67 -1.51 20.35
CA GLN A 42 8.04 -0.18 20.49
C GLN A 42 8.81 0.90 19.70
N MET A 43 10.13 0.76 19.60
CA MET A 43 10.97 1.66 18.81
C MET A 43 10.61 1.58 17.32
N GLU A 44 10.43 0.36 16.80
CA GLU A 44 10.05 0.15 15.40
C GLU A 44 8.68 0.77 15.11
N ARG A 45 7.69 0.52 15.97
CA ARG A 45 6.36 1.14 15.85
C ARG A 45 6.42 2.67 15.85
N ALA A 46 7.23 3.26 16.73
CA ALA A 46 7.40 4.72 16.79
C ALA A 46 8.03 5.28 15.50
N LEU A 47 9.02 4.58 14.93
CA LEU A 47 9.62 4.95 13.65
C LEU A 47 8.63 4.83 12.49
N LEU A 48 7.84 3.76 12.43
CA LEU A 48 6.79 3.61 11.42
C LEU A 48 5.75 4.73 11.50
N LYS A 49 5.33 5.12 12.72
CA LYS A 49 4.46 6.27 12.93
C LYS A 49 5.11 7.58 12.45
N LYS A 50 6.41 7.76 12.69
CA LYS A 50 7.16 8.94 12.18
C LYS A 50 7.19 8.97 10.65
N LEU A 51 7.20 7.82 9.99
CA LEU A 51 7.18 7.69 8.53
C LEU A 51 5.79 7.79 7.90
N GLU A 52 4.71 7.80 8.69
CA GLU A 52 3.32 7.84 8.22
C GLU A 52 3.02 8.96 7.19
N PRO A 53 3.58 10.20 7.31
CA PRO A 53 3.36 11.25 6.31
C PRO A 53 3.82 10.87 4.88
N LEU A 54 4.76 9.92 4.75
CA LEU A 54 5.25 9.45 3.45
C LEU A 54 4.34 8.38 2.82
N SER A 55 3.37 7.84 3.56
CA SER A 55 2.53 6.71 3.09
C SER A 55 1.65 7.02 1.88
N GLN A 56 1.31 8.29 1.70
CA GLN A 56 0.52 8.77 0.56
C GLN A 56 1.38 9.07 -0.67
N ILE A 57 2.71 9.10 -0.51
CA ILE A 57 3.64 9.40 -1.59
C ILE A 57 3.98 8.11 -2.34
N ARG A 58 4.07 8.22 -3.68
CA ARG A 58 4.53 7.15 -4.57
C ARG A 58 5.90 7.53 -5.09
N PHE A 59 6.91 6.71 -4.79
CA PHE A 59 8.26 6.90 -5.27
C PHE A 59 8.50 5.98 -6.47
N ASN A 60 8.80 6.58 -7.62
CA ASN A 60 9.05 5.85 -8.85
C ASN A 60 10.40 6.26 -9.41
N VAL A 61 11.27 5.29 -9.73
CA VAL A 61 12.55 5.56 -10.39
C VAL A 61 12.73 4.63 -11.56
N THR A 62 13.14 5.20 -12.71
CA THR A 62 13.56 4.41 -13.87
C THR A 62 15.07 4.30 -13.84
N VAL A 63 15.57 3.07 -13.94
CA VAL A 63 17.00 2.79 -14.02
C VAL A 63 17.28 2.09 -15.35
N GLU A 64 18.11 2.72 -16.17
CA GLU A 64 18.57 2.19 -17.45
C GLU A 64 20.06 1.87 -17.33
N LYS A 65 20.42 0.59 -17.43
CA LYS A 65 21.80 0.13 -17.36
C LYS A 65 22.12 -0.73 -18.59
N GLY A 66 22.94 -0.17 -19.47
CA GLY A 66 23.23 -0.80 -20.76
C GLY A 66 22.00 -0.88 -21.67
N LYS A 67 21.99 -1.85 -22.59
CA LYS A 67 20.90 -2.00 -23.58
C LYS A 67 19.74 -2.89 -23.10
N THR A 68 19.96 -3.70 -22.07
CA THR A 68 19.06 -4.80 -21.68
C THR A 68 18.47 -4.64 -20.29
N GLU A 69 19.11 -3.90 -19.38
CA GLU A 69 18.56 -3.68 -18.04
C GLU A 69 17.81 -2.35 -18.03
N ASN A 70 16.49 -2.42 -18.21
CA ASN A 70 15.64 -1.25 -18.14
C ASN A 70 14.45 -1.52 -17.21
N TYR A 71 14.55 -1.01 -15.99
CA TYR A 71 13.62 -1.30 -14.91
C TYR A 71 12.99 -0.04 -14.34
N ILE A 72 11.72 -0.14 -13.96
CA ILE A 72 11.05 0.84 -13.12
C ILE A 72 10.88 0.23 -11.73
N TYR A 73 11.33 0.95 -10.72
CA TYR A 73 11.05 0.61 -9.34
C TYR A 73 9.90 1.45 -8.83
N HIS A 74 8.91 0.79 -8.24
CA HIS A 74 7.80 1.44 -7.57
C HIS A 74 7.89 1.12 -6.08
N PHE A 75 7.91 2.16 -5.26
CA PHE A 75 8.04 2.07 -3.82
C PHE A 75 6.97 2.93 -3.14
N ARG A 76 6.40 2.37 -2.07
CA ARG A 76 5.54 3.09 -1.13
C ARG A 76 5.93 2.74 0.29
N VAL A 77 5.83 3.73 1.17
CA VAL A 77 6.07 3.55 2.60
C VAL A 77 4.80 3.03 3.25
N CYS A 78 4.86 1.79 3.75
CA CYS A 78 3.80 1.13 4.51
C CYS A 78 2.44 1.09 3.84
N ARG A 79 2.43 1.00 2.50
CA ARG A 79 1.24 0.83 1.67
C ARG A 79 1.58 -0.02 0.47
N GLU A 80 0.58 -0.66 -0.10
CA GLU A 80 0.76 -1.47 -1.31
C GLU A 80 0.96 -0.57 -2.53
N VAL A 81 1.91 -0.93 -3.40
CA VAL A 81 2.11 -0.29 -4.71
C VAL A 81 0.83 -0.39 -5.56
N ASN A 82 0.12 -1.51 -5.46
CA ASN A 82 -1.21 -1.75 -6.05
C ASN A 82 -2.10 -2.44 -5.02
N SER A 83 -3.17 -1.77 -4.59
CA SER A 83 -4.09 -2.20 -3.52
C SER A 83 -5.09 -3.28 -3.92
N ILE A 84 -5.12 -3.71 -5.19
CA ILE A 84 -6.11 -4.68 -5.68
C ILE A 84 -5.73 -6.13 -5.31
N SER A 85 -4.43 -6.42 -5.17
CA SER A 85 -3.95 -7.81 -5.07
C SER A 85 -3.80 -8.37 -3.66
N HIS A 86 -3.96 -7.57 -2.60
CA HIS A 86 -3.74 -7.96 -1.19
C HIS A 86 -2.46 -8.80 -0.98
N ASP A 87 -1.40 -8.42 -1.67
CA ASP A 87 -0.15 -9.17 -1.71
C ASP A 87 0.96 -8.39 -0.98
N PHE A 88 0.58 -7.34 -0.22
CA PHE A 88 1.49 -6.57 0.65
C PHE A 88 2.71 -5.99 -0.08
N ARG A 89 2.62 -5.71 -1.38
CA ARG A 89 3.75 -5.30 -2.22
C ARG A 89 4.22 -3.89 -1.86
N GLY A 90 5.31 -3.77 -1.10
CA GLY A 90 5.87 -2.48 -0.66
C GLY A 90 6.87 -1.89 -1.65
N LEU A 91 7.68 -2.75 -2.27
CA LEU A 91 8.60 -2.38 -3.35
C LEU A 91 8.59 -3.44 -4.45
N VAL A 92 8.38 -3.00 -5.69
CA VAL A 92 8.42 -3.87 -6.88
C VAL A 92 9.38 -3.32 -7.92
N GLN A 93 9.93 -4.24 -8.70
CA GLN A 93 10.70 -3.96 -9.91
C GLN A 93 9.88 -4.42 -11.12
N MET A 94 9.66 -3.53 -12.07
CA MET A 94 8.98 -3.81 -13.33
C MET A 94 9.99 -3.76 -14.48
N ASP A 95 10.09 -4.84 -15.23
CA ASP A 95 10.83 -4.89 -16.48
C ASP A 95 10.06 -4.12 -17.56
N LYS A 96 10.64 -3.05 -18.13
CA LYS A 96 9.96 -2.24 -19.15
C LYS A 96 9.80 -2.94 -20.49
N GLN A 97 10.61 -3.96 -20.78
CA GLN A 97 10.58 -4.64 -22.08
C GLN A 97 9.39 -5.59 -22.18
N ASN A 98 9.08 -6.31 -21.10
CA ASN A 98 8.04 -7.34 -21.09
C ASN A 98 6.93 -7.09 -20.05
N GLY A 99 7.03 -6.04 -19.23
CA GLY A 99 6.05 -5.69 -18.20
C GLY A 99 6.05 -6.59 -16.96
N LYS A 100 6.97 -7.56 -16.88
CA LYS A 100 7.04 -8.48 -15.75
C LYS A 100 7.36 -7.71 -14.47
N THR A 101 6.46 -7.84 -13.50
CA THR A 101 6.65 -7.28 -12.16
C THR A 101 7.22 -8.35 -11.23
N THR A 102 8.28 -8.01 -10.51
CA THR A 102 8.91 -8.84 -9.47
C THR A 102 8.81 -8.10 -8.13
N VAL A 103 8.32 -8.76 -7.09
CA VAL A 103 8.25 -8.19 -5.75
C VAL A 103 9.62 -8.28 -5.10
N ILE A 104 10.15 -7.13 -4.67
CA ILE A 104 11.45 -7.06 -4.00
C ILE A 104 11.30 -7.17 -2.48
N GLY A 105 10.22 -6.60 -1.94
CA GLY A 105 9.90 -6.69 -0.51
C GLY A 105 8.44 -6.38 -0.21
N ARG A 106 7.94 -6.97 0.86
CA ARG A 106 6.56 -6.85 1.34
C ARG A 106 6.47 -6.10 2.66
N ILE A 107 5.42 -5.32 2.80
CA ILE A 107 5.18 -4.49 4.00
C ILE A 107 4.76 -5.32 5.22
N ASN A 108 4.30 -6.56 5.03
CA ASN A 108 3.95 -7.46 6.14
C ASN A 108 5.17 -8.18 6.76
N GLU A 109 6.38 -7.93 6.25
CA GLU A 109 7.63 -8.40 6.86
C GLU A 109 8.60 -7.21 6.98
N THR A 110 8.21 -6.22 7.78
CA THR A 110 8.95 -4.96 7.93
C THR A 110 9.93 -5.00 9.11
N GLN A 111 11.10 -4.40 8.90
CA GLN A 111 12.02 -4.01 9.98
C GLN A 111 12.40 -2.54 9.78
N VAL A 112 12.54 -1.79 10.87
CA VAL A 112 12.96 -0.39 10.79
C VAL A 112 13.85 -0.02 11.97
N PHE A 113 14.92 0.73 11.73
CA PHE A 113 15.74 1.28 12.80
C PHE A 113 16.37 2.58 12.33
N ASN A 114 16.91 3.35 13.27
CA ASN A 114 17.46 4.65 12.96
C ASN A 114 18.83 4.85 13.59
N GLY A 115 19.66 5.65 12.92
CA GLY A 115 20.81 6.31 13.53
C GLY A 115 20.45 7.72 14.00
N SER A 116 21.47 8.55 14.14
CA SER A 116 21.30 9.95 14.56
C SER A 116 20.61 10.80 13.50
N ASP A 117 20.90 10.58 12.22
CA ASP A 117 20.46 11.40 11.09
C ASP A 117 19.86 10.57 9.93
N TRP A 118 19.64 9.27 10.13
CA TRP A 118 19.08 8.37 9.11
C TRP A 118 18.08 7.38 9.70
N ILE A 119 17.18 6.88 8.86
CA ILE A 119 16.27 5.77 9.14
C ILE A 119 16.49 4.74 8.03
N MET A 120 16.68 3.48 8.40
CA MET A 120 16.76 2.36 7.48
C MET A 120 15.45 1.56 7.57
N LEU A 121 14.81 1.35 6.42
CA LEU A 121 13.57 0.60 6.29
C LEU A 121 13.83 -0.66 5.45
N ILE A 122 13.44 -1.82 5.96
CA ILE A 122 13.66 -3.10 5.30
C ILE A 122 12.32 -3.78 5.08
N TYR A 123 12.07 -4.17 3.83
CA TYR A 123 10.96 -5.08 3.48
C TYR A 123 11.51 -6.41 3.04
N LYS A 124 11.18 -7.47 3.79
CA LYS A 124 11.56 -8.85 3.47
C LYS A 124 10.46 -9.53 2.65
N GLY A 125 10.51 -10.85 2.50
CA GLY A 125 9.41 -11.62 1.93
C GLY A 125 9.17 -11.43 0.42
N GLY A 126 10.10 -10.85 -0.33
CA GLY A 126 9.97 -10.69 -1.78
C GLY A 126 9.96 -12.01 -2.55
N ASP A 127 9.86 -11.93 -3.88
CA ASP A 127 9.91 -13.10 -4.75
C ASP A 127 11.30 -13.76 -4.68
N SER A 128 11.35 -15.09 -4.75
CA SER A 128 12.60 -15.85 -4.77
C SER A 128 13.45 -15.54 -6.00
N TYR A 129 14.77 -15.46 -5.81
CA TYR A 129 15.70 -15.44 -6.94
C TYR A 129 15.58 -16.73 -7.75
N GLY A 130 15.82 -16.64 -9.06
CA GLY A 130 15.80 -17.83 -9.94
C GLY A 130 17.11 -18.61 -9.89
N ARG A 131 18.21 -17.97 -10.31
CA ARG A 131 19.55 -18.59 -10.42
C ARG A 131 20.61 -17.95 -9.53
N HIS A 132 20.25 -16.91 -8.79
CA HIS A 132 21.16 -16.16 -7.92
C HIS A 132 20.79 -16.38 -6.46
N CYS A 133 21.71 -16.04 -5.55
CA CYS A 133 21.49 -16.05 -4.11
C CYS A 133 20.84 -17.34 -3.58
N SER A 134 21.15 -18.50 -4.19
CA SER A 134 20.60 -19.81 -3.84
C SER A 134 19.07 -19.88 -3.75
N GLY A 135 18.36 -19.03 -4.51
CA GLY A 135 16.90 -19.01 -4.51
C GLY A 135 16.25 -18.32 -3.30
N GLU A 136 17.03 -17.59 -2.49
CA GLU A 136 16.48 -16.85 -1.35
C GLU A 136 15.41 -15.84 -1.80
N LYS A 137 14.49 -15.51 -0.88
CA LYS A 137 13.53 -14.42 -1.11
C LYS A 137 14.27 -13.10 -1.18
N ARG A 138 13.90 -12.26 -2.15
CA ARG A 138 14.40 -10.88 -2.23
C ARG A 138 14.05 -10.09 -0.96
N ARG A 139 14.88 -9.09 -0.69
CA ARG A 139 14.65 -8.06 0.34
C ARG A 139 14.95 -6.69 -0.25
N ALA A 140 14.15 -5.70 0.13
CA ALA A 140 14.43 -4.30 -0.11
C ALA A 140 15.06 -3.69 1.15
N VAL A 141 16.11 -2.90 0.97
CA VAL A 141 16.72 -2.05 2.01
C VAL A 141 16.68 -0.63 1.46
N ILE A 142 16.01 0.26 2.18
CA ILE A 142 15.79 1.65 1.85
C ILE A 142 16.47 2.51 2.91
#